data_AF-A0A174LDZ6-F1
#
_entry.id   AF-A0A174LDZ6-F1
#
_cell.length_a   1.000
_cell.length_b   1.000
_cell.length_c   1.000
_cell.angle_alpha   90.00
_cell.angle_beta   90.00
_cell.angle_gamma   90.00
#
_symmetry.space_group_name_H-M   'P 1'
#
loop_
_entity.id
_entity.type
_entity.pdbx_description
1 polymer ?
#
loop_
_entity_poly.entity_id
_entity_poly.type
_entity_poly.pdbx_seq_one_letter_code
_entity_poly.pdbx_strand_id
1 'polypeptide(L)'
;MRRRAISALAAALALVLTLVTPALAAGRPNWDGPLGAMAGPVVCETGRDYVLYYTIIGGVYRSADGVTWTELDRQWASAGWAYGTGVNGLAHKEFQFLWTGSEYMMRQSLLDDPREDTHQQYGDSPRNNWVTLLDEGFRIIGAKAFDGPVTDIRYAGGTYYATVDGVEHAFTRTDWEPGREGGVYYSGTAWYKQENQRKPVEVTSYLIREQPGNNGPFGLAVSTDGYSWLPLETKLTPDMMRLSETGGGAVVYYSPYDGSLYYYDYRGSRFAGACTAGWVEADLGFDPAEGVGTAWVDYTFRWTGDGYLMCQSVTGRGMMGTGADRFSPNNNKVIFLDRSFHRTGEHDFGAPVENVACVDGVCYALVDGTVWQSADREQWTATSLTVLPEAAPQIDLGWRIKDCPVDGQTDGSLVYRVADGKLLASGDGVYFTALCPWSSTGVELHSGGGTVVTGVGTDDVLAVDSEEVRGLCAACFGEFPTYVALDGEYFSLTDMPLRSTAGCTMAPMRELAVWMGYYDFSYDAATGTAVCSNGAESITVRVGITQGQVSGRGPVSMAVPPELVGWKLYVPVRFMVDAAGLEDVWDAEENTLWITTPEQT
;
A
#
# COMPACT_ATOMS: atom_id res chain seq x y z
N MET A 1 -13.35 -50.13 -25.38
CA MET A 1 -14.10 -50.03 -24.10
C MET A 1 -13.23 -50.08 -22.83
N ARG A 2 -11.98 -49.56 -22.84
CA ARG A 2 -11.14 -49.47 -21.62
C ARG A 2 -10.59 -48.06 -21.31
N ARG A 3 -10.98 -47.04 -22.08
CA ARG A 3 -10.56 -45.64 -21.88
C ARG A 3 -11.64 -44.71 -21.31
N ARG A 4 -12.86 -45.20 -21.04
CA ARG A 4 -13.96 -44.39 -20.45
C ARG A 4 -14.24 -44.68 -18.97
N ALA A 5 -13.55 -45.64 -18.34
CA ALA A 5 -13.74 -45.98 -16.93
C ALA A 5 -12.70 -45.31 -15.99
N ILE A 6 -11.61 -44.75 -16.54
CA ILE A 6 -10.53 -44.13 -15.73
C ILE A 6 -10.82 -42.65 -15.45
N SER A 7 -11.55 -41.97 -16.34
CA SER A 7 -11.88 -40.54 -16.17
C SER A 7 -13.04 -40.29 -15.19
N ALA A 8 -13.89 -41.29 -14.93
CA ALA A 8 -14.98 -41.17 -13.97
C ALA A 8 -14.52 -41.39 -12.51
N LEU A 9 -13.44 -42.15 -12.29
CA LEU A 9 -12.85 -42.33 -10.95
C LEU A 9 -12.00 -41.13 -10.52
N ALA A 10 -11.35 -40.45 -11.47
CA ALA A 10 -10.54 -39.26 -11.19
C ALA A 10 -11.39 -38.02 -10.81
N ALA A 11 -12.58 -37.88 -11.40
CA ALA A 11 -13.50 -36.78 -11.07
C ALA A 11 -14.26 -37.02 -9.74
N ALA A 12 -14.54 -38.27 -9.38
CA ALA A 12 -15.18 -38.60 -8.11
C ALA A 12 -14.21 -38.51 -6.91
N LEU A 13 -12.89 -38.73 -7.13
CA LEU A 13 -11.88 -38.55 -6.08
C LEU A 13 -11.53 -37.08 -5.82
N ALA A 14 -11.73 -36.20 -6.81
CA ALA A 14 -11.50 -34.76 -6.66
C ALA A 14 -12.66 -34.01 -5.98
N LEU A 15 -13.88 -34.57 -5.95
CA LEU A 15 -15.07 -33.90 -5.40
C LEU A 15 -15.46 -34.38 -3.99
N VAL A 16 -14.82 -35.42 -3.45
CA VAL A 16 -15.05 -35.88 -2.06
C VAL A 16 -14.02 -35.29 -1.08
N LEU A 17 -13.04 -34.51 -1.57
CA LEU A 17 -11.96 -33.94 -0.75
C LEU A 17 -12.21 -32.50 -0.26
N THR A 18 -13.39 -31.92 -0.47
CA THR A 18 -13.70 -30.52 -0.05
C THR A 18 -14.81 -30.36 0.98
N LEU A 19 -15.43 -31.42 1.49
CA LEU A 19 -16.43 -31.30 2.56
C LEU A 19 -16.35 -32.49 3.51
N VAL A 20 -15.46 -32.40 4.51
CA VAL A 20 -15.58 -32.84 5.93
C VAL A 20 -14.20 -32.63 6.56
N THR A 21 -14.09 -31.79 7.59
CA THR A 21 -13.05 -31.89 8.62
C THR A 21 -13.72 -32.16 9.97
N PRO A 22 -13.04 -32.74 11.00
CA PRO A 22 -11.73 -33.40 11.03
C PRO A 22 -11.77 -34.78 11.75
N ALA A 23 -10.96 -35.74 11.33
CA ALA A 23 -10.57 -36.86 12.22
C ALA A 23 -9.28 -37.52 11.72
N LEU A 24 -8.18 -37.23 12.41
CA LEU A 24 -6.98 -38.07 12.54
C LEU A 24 -6.39 -38.64 11.23
N ALA A 25 -5.60 -37.81 10.55
CA ALA A 25 -4.30 -38.28 10.08
C ALA A 25 -3.25 -37.65 10.99
N ALA A 26 -3.04 -38.23 12.17
CA ALA A 26 -1.98 -37.79 13.08
C ALA A 26 -0.62 -38.18 12.49
N GLY A 27 -0.16 -37.41 11.50
CA GLY A 27 1.25 -37.32 11.20
C GLY A 27 1.98 -36.88 12.47
N ARG A 28 3.17 -37.41 12.71
CA ARG A 28 4.01 -36.88 13.79
C ARG A 28 4.31 -35.42 13.46
N PRO A 29 4.24 -34.49 14.43
CA PRO A 29 4.63 -33.11 14.21
C PRO A 29 6.03 -33.06 13.57
N ASN A 30 6.17 -32.25 12.53
CA ASN A 30 7.43 -32.01 11.86
C ASN A 30 7.99 -30.67 12.36
N TRP A 31 8.72 -30.72 13.47
CA TRP A 31 9.36 -29.54 14.07
C TRP A 31 10.54 -29.01 13.27
N ASP A 32 11.07 -29.80 12.34
CA ASP A 32 12.08 -29.35 11.37
C ASP A 32 11.47 -28.51 10.24
N GLY A 33 10.14 -28.59 10.07
CA GLY A 33 9.34 -27.88 9.08
C GLY A 33 9.71 -28.19 7.62
N PRO A 34 9.25 -27.36 6.65
CA PRO A 34 9.43 -27.59 5.22
C PRO A 34 10.88 -27.52 4.72
N LEU A 35 11.75 -26.79 5.42
CA LEU A 35 13.12 -26.49 4.98
C LEU A 35 14.18 -27.36 5.69
N GLY A 36 13.77 -28.16 6.67
CA GLY A 36 14.59 -29.15 7.35
C GLY A 36 15.50 -28.60 8.45
N ALA A 37 16.05 -29.49 9.28
CA ALA A 37 16.86 -29.15 10.46
C ALA A 37 18.09 -28.28 10.15
N MET A 38 18.69 -28.44 8.97
CA MET A 38 19.87 -27.69 8.55
C MET A 38 19.60 -26.19 8.33
N ALA A 39 18.33 -25.79 8.22
CA ALA A 39 17.93 -24.39 8.09
C ALA A 39 17.81 -23.66 9.45
N GLY A 40 18.06 -24.35 10.57
CA GLY A 40 17.99 -23.79 11.93
C GLY A 40 16.57 -23.46 12.40
N PRO A 41 15.64 -24.44 12.43
CA PRO A 41 14.26 -24.23 12.86
C PRO A 41 14.16 -23.91 14.37
N VAL A 42 13.34 -22.91 14.70
CA VAL A 42 12.91 -22.56 16.07
C VAL A 42 11.39 -22.52 16.10
N VAL A 43 10.79 -23.36 16.95
CA VAL A 43 9.34 -23.46 17.11
C VAL A 43 8.89 -22.64 18.32
N CYS A 44 7.87 -21.82 18.12
CA CYS A 44 7.19 -21.04 19.15
C CYS A 44 5.74 -21.53 19.29
N GLU A 45 5.33 -21.86 20.50
CA GLU A 45 3.92 -22.10 20.83
C GLU A 45 3.23 -20.76 21.05
N THR A 46 2.09 -20.55 20.41
CA THR A 46 1.32 -19.30 20.57
C THR A 46 0.17 -19.42 21.57
N GLY A 47 -0.14 -20.63 22.03
CA GLY A 47 -1.36 -20.92 22.82
C GLY A 47 -2.61 -21.21 21.97
N ARG A 48 -2.56 -21.01 20.64
CA ARG A 48 -3.59 -21.43 19.68
C ARG A 48 -3.00 -22.37 18.61
N ASP A 49 -1.88 -21.95 18.04
CA ASP A 49 -1.16 -22.61 16.94
C ASP A 49 0.36 -22.62 17.20
N TYR A 50 1.13 -23.13 16.24
CA TYR A 50 2.60 -23.13 16.22
C TYR A 50 3.13 -22.17 15.15
N VAL A 51 4.16 -21.40 15.51
CA VAL A 51 4.97 -20.62 14.58
C VAL A 51 6.36 -21.24 14.50
N LEU A 52 6.91 -21.32 13.30
CA LEU A 52 8.25 -21.81 13.03
C LEU A 52 9.04 -20.73 12.30
N TYR A 53 10.20 -20.36 12.83
CA TYR A 53 11.15 -19.46 12.19
C TYR A 53 12.49 -20.17 11.94
N TYR A 54 13.08 -19.90 10.78
CA TYR A 54 14.40 -20.44 10.41
C TYR A 54 15.49 -19.39 10.59
N THR A 55 16.43 -19.63 11.51
CA THR A 55 17.47 -18.66 11.87
C THR A 55 18.48 -18.38 10.76
N ILE A 56 18.69 -19.32 9.83
CA ILE A 56 19.71 -19.21 8.78
C ILE A 56 19.16 -18.55 7.52
N ILE A 57 17.94 -18.94 7.11
CA ILE A 57 17.34 -18.52 5.82
C ILE A 57 16.15 -17.56 5.98
N GLY A 58 15.76 -17.28 7.22
CA GLY A 58 14.73 -16.29 7.57
C GLY A 58 13.30 -16.66 7.21
N GLY A 59 13.03 -17.93 6.85
CA GLY A 59 11.67 -18.40 6.55
C GLY A 59 10.79 -18.44 7.80
N VAL A 60 9.53 -18.03 7.68
CA VAL A 60 8.55 -18.07 8.76
C VAL A 60 7.34 -18.88 8.30
N TYR A 61 6.85 -19.78 9.14
CA TYR A 61 5.73 -20.66 8.84
C TYR A 61 4.79 -20.75 10.03
N ARG A 62 3.50 -20.97 9.75
CA ARG A 62 2.51 -21.34 10.78
C ARG A 62 1.97 -22.73 10.57
N SER A 63 1.54 -23.36 11.66
CA SER A 63 0.85 -24.63 11.65
C SER A 63 -0.15 -24.72 12.80
N ALA A 64 -1.39 -25.11 12.52
CA ALA A 64 -2.38 -25.37 13.57
C ALA A 64 -2.16 -26.73 14.27
N ASP A 65 -1.45 -27.65 13.61
CA ASP A 65 -1.31 -29.05 14.05
C ASP A 65 0.15 -29.51 14.22
N GLY A 66 1.12 -28.65 13.88
CA GLY A 66 2.55 -28.96 13.87
C GLY A 66 2.97 -29.88 12.72
N VAL A 67 2.07 -30.23 11.79
CA VAL A 67 2.30 -31.15 10.67
C VAL A 67 2.28 -30.39 9.35
N THR A 68 1.22 -29.62 9.12
CA THR A 68 1.04 -28.85 7.88
C THR A 68 1.49 -27.42 8.10
N TRP A 69 2.52 -27.01 7.36
CA TRP A 69 3.13 -25.69 7.48
C TRP A 69 2.73 -24.81 6.30
N THR A 70 2.26 -23.61 6.59
CA THR A 70 1.98 -22.56 5.60
C THR A 70 2.98 -21.43 5.79
N GLU A 71 3.66 -21.01 4.72
CA GLU A 71 4.57 -19.86 4.78
C GLU A 71 3.79 -18.60 5.16
N LEU A 72 4.36 -17.80 6.06
CA LEU A 72 3.85 -16.50 6.45
C LEU A 72 4.60 -15.39 5.72
N ASP A 73 3.92 -14.26 5.52
CA ASP A 73 4.59 -13.02 5.18
C ASP A 73 5.56 -12.64 6.30
N ARG A 74 6.77 -12.23 5.91
CA ARG A 74 7.92 -12.05 6.80
C ARG A 74 8.01 -10.64 7.37
N GLN A 75 6.98 -9.79 7.22
CA GLN A 75 7.00 -8.38 7.65
C GLN A 75 7.66 -8.19 9.04
N TRP A 76 7.11 -8.81 10.08
CA TRP A 76 7.64 -8.69 11.44
C TRP A 76 8.97 -9.44 11.67
N ALA A 77 9.24 -10.54 10.96
CA ALA A 77 10.50 -11.30 11.10
C ALA A 77 11.69 -10.64 10.37
N SER A 78 11.38 -9.84 9.34
CA SER A 78 12.35 -9.04 8.58
C SER A 78 12.60 -7.67 9.23
N ALA A 79 11.67 -7.19 10.07
CA ALA A 79 11.83 -5.96 10.82
C ALA A 79 13.01 -6.08 11.80
N GLY A 80 14.02 -5.23 11.62
CA GLY A 80 15.26 -5.27 12.39
C GLY A 80 16.36 -6.17 11.80
N TRP A 81 16.19 -6.70 10.59
CA TRP A 81 17.24 -7.48 9.91
C TRP A 81 18.54 -6.69 9.72
N ALA A 82 18.46 -5.35 9.56
CA ALA A 82 19.62 -4.47 9.47
C ALA A 82 20.52 -4.50 10.72
N TYR A 83 19.97 -4.89 11.86
CA TYR A 83 20.67 -5.05 13.14
C TYR A 83 21.11 -6.51 13.38
N GLY A 84 20.80 -7.44 12.46
CA GLY A 84 21.25 -8.81 12.55
C GLY A 84 22.50 -9.02 11.70
N THR A 85 23.63 -9.33 12.33
CA THR A 85 24.86 -9.72 11.60
C THR A 85 24.66 -11.09 10.96
N GLY A 86 24.13 -11.08 9.74
CA GLY A 86 23.91 -12.30 8.97
C GLY A 86 25.18 -13.11 8.76
N VAL A 87 24.98 -14.40 8.43
CA VAL A 87 25.91 -15.42 7.92
C VAL A 87 26.81 -16.21 8.90
N ASN A 88 27.08 -15.78 10.13
CA ASN A 88 27.98 -16.54 11.03
C ASN A 88 27.30 -17.34 12.16
N GLY A 89 25.98 -17.21 12.35
CA GLY A 89 25.21 -18.00 13.32
C GLY A 89 25.42 -17.64 14.80
N LEU A 90 26.04 -16.49 15.09
CA LEU A 90 26.32 -16.03 16.46
C LEU A 90 25.40 -14.92 16.96
N ALA A 91 24.72 -14.19 16.07
CA ALA A 91 23.60 -13.32 16.44
C ALA A 91 22.39 -14.18 16.86
N HIS A 92 21.78 -13.86 17.99
CA HIS A 92 20.65 -14.62 18.54
C HIS A 92 19.34 -13.89 18.24
N LYS A 93 18.39 -14.59 17.60
CA LYS A 93 17.02 -14.13 17.39
C LYS A 93 16.05 -15.00 18.17
N GLU A 94 15.28 -14.38 19.06
CA GLU A 94 14.25 -15.05 19.84
C GLU A 94 12.90 -14.37 19.62
N PHE A 95 11.84 -15.18 19.54
CA PHE A 95 10.47 -14.70 19.52
C PHE A 95 9.66 -15.40 20.60
N GLN A 96 8.77 -14.65 21.24
CA GLN A 96 7.72 -15.20 22.11
C GLN A 96 6.38 -14.71 21.60
N PHE A 97 5.42 -15.63 21.49
CA PHE A 97 4.07 -15.36 21.02
C PHE A 97 3.03 -15.73 22.09
N LEU A 98 1.90 -15.03 22.08
CA LEU A 98 0.77 -15.32 22.95
C LEU A 98 -0.56 -14.95 22.29
N TRP A 99 -1.48 -15.90 22.18
CA TRP A 99 -2.85 -15.69 21.72
C TRP A 99 -3.71 -15.12 22.87
N THR A 100 -4.37 -13.99 22.61
CA THR A 100 -5.19 -13.29 23.61
C THR A 100 -6.65 -13.76 23.64
N GLY A 101 -7.09 -14.50 22.62
CA GLY A 101 -8.50 -14.80 22.35
C GLY A 101 -9.02 -14.14 21.07
N SER A 102 -8.36 -13.08 20.60
CA SER A 102 -8.73 -12.36 19.37
C SER A 102 -7.54 -11.89 18.52
N GLU A 103 -6.34 -11.79 19.09
CA GLU A 103 -5.11 -11.43 18.38
C GLU A 103 -3.89 -12.10 19.03
N TYR A 104 -2.72 -11.99 18.41
CA TYR A 104 -1.44 -12.41 19.01
C TYR A 104 -0.68 -11.21 19.56
N MET A 105 -0.05 -11.39 20.71
CA MET A 105 1.06 -10.57 21.19
C MET A 105 2.37 -11.26 20.80
N MET A 106 3.37 -10.46 20.43
CA MET A 106 4.71 -10.93 20.10
C MET A 106 5.77 -9.99 20.66
N ARG A 107 6.80 -10.54 21.31
CA ARG A 107 8.07 -9.83 21.55
C ARG A 107 9.19 -10.50 20.80
N GLN A 108 10.22 -9.73 20.50
CA GLN A 108 11.45 -10.25 19.89
C GLN A 108 12.69 -9.80 20.67
N SER A 109 13.72 -10.61 20.62
CA SER A 109 15.06 -10.26 21.08
C SER A 109 16.05 -10.54 19.95
N LEU A 110 16.66 -9.49 19.45
CA LEU A 110 17.70 -9.50 18.42
C LEU A 110 18.99 -9.02 19.08
N LEU A 111 19.86 -9.97 19.41
CA LEU A 111 21.18 -9.69 19.98
C LEU A 111 22.25 -9.78 18.91
N ASP A 112 23.17 -8.81 18.92
CA ASP A 112 24.33 -8.72 18.03
C ASP A 112 25.30 -9.91 18.19
N ASP A 113 26.25 -10.01 17.24
CA ASP A 113 27.38 -10.93 17.38
C ASP A 113 28.23 -10.54 18.61
N PRO A 114 28.47 -11.46 19.57
CA PRO A 114 29.23 -11.17 20.78
C PRO A 114 30.74 -10.95 20.54
N ARG A 115 31.23 -11.02 19.30
CA ARG A 115 32.65 -10.81 18.96
C ARG A 115 32.96 -9.32 18.74
N GLU A 116 33.98 -8.81 19.43
CA GLU A 116 34.39 -7.40 19.40
C GLU A 116 35.06 -6.95 18.07
N ASP A 117 35.36 -7.86 17.14
CA ASP A 117 36.12 -7.59 15.91
C ASP A 117 35.25 -7.39 14.65
N THR A 118 33.95 -7.69 14.71
CA THR A 118 32.99 -7.31 13.67
C THR A 118 32.45 -5.93 13.97
N HIS A 119 32.64 -4.98 13.05
CA HIS A 119 32.17 -3.60 13.18
C HIS A 119 30.67 -3.55 13.58
N GLN A 120 30.41 -3.22 14.84
CA GLN A 120 29.10 -2.85 15.37
C GLN A 120 28.68 -1.54 14.69
N GLN A 121 27.96 -1.61 13.57
CA GLN A 121 27.49 -0.40 12.90
C GLN A 121 26.23 0.20 13.54
N TYR A 122 25.40 -0.60 14.24
CA TYR A 122 24.05 -0.15 14.62
C TYR A 122 23.57 -0.47 16.06
N GLY A 123 24.37 -1.15 16.90
CA GLY A 123 23.97 -1.50 18.27
C GLY A 123 22.72 -2.38 18.37
N ASP A 124 22.14 -2.50 19.57
CA ASP A 124 20.94 -3.30 19.81
C ASP A 124 19.75 -2.82 18.95
N SER A 125 19.00 -3.77 18.39
CA SER A 125 17.80 -3.44 17.62
C SER A 125 16.77 -2.72 18.50
N PRO A 126 16.23 -1.55 18.09
CA PRO A 126 15.18 -0.86 18.85
C PRO A 126 13.93 -1.73 19.07
N ARG A 127 13.72 -2.73 18.21
CA ARG A 127 12.63 -3.71 18.34
C ARG A 127 12.74 -4.60 19.57
N ASN A 128 13.91 -4.67 20.21
CA ASN A 128 14.06 -5.37 21.49
C ASN A 128 13.17 -4.75 22.57
N ASN A 129 12.82 -3.47 22.43
CA ASN A 129 12.08 -2.72 23.44
C ASN A 129 10.56 -2.73 23.20
N TRP A 130 10.06 -3.66 22.37
CA TRP A 130 8.72 -3.56 21.80
C TRP A 130 7.87 -4.81 22.02
N VAL A 131 6.56 -4.58 22.15
CA VAL A 131 5.54 -5.60 21.93
C VAL A 131 4.81 -5.31 20.62
N THR A 132 4.78 -6.28 19.72
CA THR A 132 4.06 -6.23 18.44
C THR A 132 2.76 -7.01 18.55
N LEU A 133 1.68 -6.48 17.97
CA LEU A 133 0.35 -7.08 18.00
C LEU A 133 -0.03 -7.52 16.58
N LEU A 134 -0.54 -8.74 16.45
CA LEU A 134 -0.80 -9.37 15.15
C LEU A 134 -2.23 -9.92 15.04
N ASP A 135 -2.86 -9.81 13.87
CA ASP A 135 -4.16 -10.46 13.59
C ASP A 135 -4.05 -12.00 13.42
N GLU A 136 -5.17 -12.69 13.15
CA GLU A 136 -5.18 -14.15 12.89
C GLU A 136 -4.35 -14.57 11.66
N GLY A 137 -4.08 -13.62 10.76
CA GLY A 137 -3.22 -13.78 9.59
C GLY A 137 -1.74 -13.51 9.87
N PHE A 138 -1.36 -13.21 11.12
CA PHE A 138 -0.01 -12.76 11.51
C PHE A 138 0.41 -11.43 10.87
N ARG A 139 -0.55 -10.58 10.47
CA ARG A 139 -0.30 -9.21 10.01
C ARG A 139 -0.22 -8.26 11.21
N ILE A 140 0.69 -7.30 11.15
CA ILE A 140 0.84 -6.29 12.21
C ILE A 140 -0.41 -5.41 12.24
N ILE A 141 -0.99 -5.26 13.43
CA ILE A 141 -2.15 -4.40 13.69
C ILE A 141 -1.84 -3.31 14.74
N GLY A 142 -0.64 -3.32 15.31
CA GLY A 142 -0.17 -2.31 16.27
C GLY A 142 1.14 -2.72 16.93
N ALA A 143 1.77 -1.76 17.60
CA ALA A 143 2.95 -2.00 18.44
C ALA A 143 2.93 -1.13 19.69
N LYS A 144 3.66 -1.51 20.73
CA LYS A 144 3.93 -0.71 21.92
C LYS A 144 5.44 -0.69 22.18
N ALA A 145 6.03 0.50 22.15
CA ALA A 145 7.43 0.72 22.54
C ALA A 145 7.57 0.98 24.05
N PHE A 146 8.72 0.62 24.58
CA PHE A 146 9.16 0.85 25.95
C PHE A 146 10.58 1.46 25.97
N ASP A 147 10.98 2.04 27.10
CA ASP A 147 12.31 2.67 27.26
C ASP A 147 13.46 1.65 27.43
N GLY A 148 13.13 0.36 27.50
CA GLY A 148 14.09 -0.73 27.70
C GLY A 148 13.60 -2.05 27.09
N PRO A 149 14.46 -3.09 27.08
CA PRO A 149 14.17 -4.35 26.40
C PRO A 149 13.01 -5.10 27.04
N VAL A 150 12.09 -5.56 26.20
CA VAL A 150 10.96 -6.41 26.59
C VAL A 150 11.43 -7.85 26.68
N THR A 151 11.40 -8.39 27.88
CA THR A 151 11.92 -9.73 28.20
C THR A 151 10.84 -10.80 28.32
N ASP A 152 9.60 -10.39 28.59
CA ASP A 152 8.46 -11.30 28.72
C ASP A 152 7.13 -10.59 28.40
N ILE A 153 6.12 -11.35 28.00
CA ILE A 153 4.77 -10.85 27.68
C ILE A 153 3.68 -11.71 28.31
N ARG A 154 2.59 -11.07 28.74
CA ARG A 154 1.44 -11.75 29.35
C ARG A 154 0.13 -11.04 29.01
N TYR A 155 -0.95 -11.80 28.97
CA TYR A 155 -2.31 -11.29 28.82
C TYR A 155 -3.22 -11.85 29.90
N ALA A 156 -4.00 -11.00 30.56
CA ALA A 156 -5.01 -11.44 31.52
C ALA A 156 -6.14 -10.42 31.66
N GLY A 157 -7.38 -10.91 31.68
CA GLY A 157 -8.55 -10.09 32.03
C GLY A 157 -8.80 -8.88 31.13
N GLY A 158 -8.39 -8.93 29.86
CA GLY A 158 -8.52 -7.80 28.93
C GLY A 158 -7.32 -6.83 28.90
N THR A 159 -6.30 -7.08 29.73
CA THR A 159 -5.13 -6.21 29.86
C THR A 159 -3.87 -6.92 29.35
N TYR A 160 -3.05 -6.16 28.62
CA TYR A 160 -1.76 -6.59 28.08
C TYR A 160 -0.66 -6.22 29.08
N TYR A 161 0.38 -7.06 29.17
CA TYR A 161 1.50 -6.86 30.06
C TYR A 161 2.83 -7.14 29.35
N ALA A 162 3.84 -6.33 29.63
CA ALA A 162 5.21 -6.51 29.18
C ALA A 162 6.18 -6.37 30.35
N THR A 163 7.19 -7.23 30.43
CA THR A 163 8.25 -7.13 31.45
C THR A 163 9.45 -6.39 30.87
N VAL A 164 9.75 -5.21 31.42
CA VAL A 164 10.86 -4.35 31.02
C VAL A 164 11.74 -4.13 32.24
N ASP A 165 13.04 -4.40 32.11
CA ASP A 165 14.01 -4.32 33.21
C ASP A 165 13.57 -5.07 34.49
N GLY A 166 12.88 -6.20 34.31
CA GLY A 166 12.36 -7.03 35.40
C GLY A 166 11.08 -6.49 36.09
N VAL A 167 10.49 -5.41 35.57
CA VAL A 167 9.24 -4.82 36.06
C VAL A 167 8.12 -5.05 35.06
N GLU A 168 6.94 -5.47 35.53
CA GLU A 168 5.77 -5.68 34.68
C GLU A 168 5.02 -4.35 34.47
N HIS A 169 4.80 -3.99 33.20
CA HIS A 169 4.05 -2.82 32.76
C HIS A 169 2.74 -3.25 32.12
N ALA A 170 1.62 -2.71 32.61
CA ALA A 170 0.29 -2.95 32.03
C ALA A 170 -0.01 -1.92 30.93
N PHE A 171 -0.67 -2.37 29.87
CA PHE A 171 -1.13 -1.52 28.77
C PHE A 171 -2.39 -2.11 28.12
N THR A 172 -3.04 -1.31 27.28
CA THR A 172 -4.30 -1.60 26.61
C THR A 172 -4.19 -1.30 25.11
N ARG A 173 -5.24 -1.60 24.35
CA ARG A 173 -5.28 -1.26 22.92
C ARG A 173 -5.15 0.24 22.63
N THR A 174 -5.56 1.10 23.56
CA THR A 174 -5.40 2.56 23.38
C THR A 174 -3.96 3.02 23.55
N ASP A 175 -3.11 2.19 24.17
CA ASP A 175 -1.69 2.46 24.39
C ASP A 175 -0.81 1.93 23.26
N TRP A 176 -1.39 1.18 22.32
CA TRP A 176 -0.71 0.90 21.05
C TRP A 176 -0.27 2.25 20.47
N GLU A 177 0.85 2.26 19.76
CA GLU A 177 1.26 3.37 18.91
C GLU A 177 0.72 3.13 17.49
N PRO A 178 -0.59 3.25 17.20
CA PRO A 178 -0.96 3.57 15.83
C PRO A 178 -0.51 5.02 15.64
N GLY A 179 0.61 5.26 14.96
CA GLY A 179 0.97 6.57 14.41
C GLY A 179 0.73 7.82 15.29
N ARG A 180 0.77 7.72 16.63
CA ARG A 180 0.19 8.76 17.50
C ARG A 180 0.99 10.05 17.44
N GLU A 181 0.23 11.13 17.41
CA GLU A 181 0.59 12.54 17.25
C GLU A 181 0.73 12.97 15.77
N GLY A 182 -0.31 13.65 15.30
CA GLY A 182 -0.39 14.23 13.96
C GLY A 182 0.88 14.98 13.58
N GLY A 183 1.39 14.72 12.39
CA GLY A 183 2.61 15.28 11.85
C GLY A 183 2.59 15.15 10.34
N VAL A 184 3.58 15.72 9.66
CA VAL A 184 3.70 15.57 8.21
C VAL A 184 4.26 14.17 7.92
N TYR A 185 3.58 13.44 7.05
CA TYR A 185 4.00 12.13 6.58
C TYR A 185 4.68 12.26 5.22
N TYR A 186 5.74 11.49 5.05
CA TYR A 186 6.50 11.36 3.82
C TYR A 186 6.61 9.87 3.50
N SER A 187 6.60 9.53 2.22
CA SER A 187 6.71 8.17 1.73
C SER A 187 7.88 8.03 0.76
N GLY A 188 8.49 6.87 0.79
CA GLY A 188 9.48 6.48 -0.19
C GLY A 188 9.39 5.00 -0.49
N THR A 189 10.14 4.57 -1.49
CA THR A 189 10.29 3.21 -1.92
C THR A 189 11.77 2.87 -1.95
N ALA A 190 12.15 1.82 -1.25
CA ALA A 190 13.51 1.33 -1.31
C ALA A 190 13.66 0.19 -2.32
N TRP A 191 14.78 0.19 -3.03
CA TRP A 191 15.06 -0.73 -4.13
C TRP A 191 16.27 -1.61 -3.82
N TYR A 192 16.10 -2.92 -3.91
CA TYR A 192 17.21 -3.86 -3.72
C TYR A 192 17.73 -4.42 -5.03
N LYS A 193 19.07 -4.38 -5.20
CA LYS A 193 19.75 -5.06 -6.29
C LYS A 193 20.39 -6.36 -5.77
N GLN A 194 19.86 -7.49 -6.20
CA GLN A 194 20.52 -8.78 -5.95
C GLN A 194 21.78 -8.87 -6.83
N GLU A 195 22.91 -9.35 -6.28
CA GLU A 195 24.24 -9.37 -6.94
C GLU A 195 24.26 -10.02 -8.35
N ASN A 196 23.24 -10.82 -8.70
CA ASN A 196 23.15 -11.52 -9.99
C ASN A 196 21.93 -11.15 -10.85
N GLN A 197 21.16 -10.13 -10.49
CA GLN A 197 20.01 -9.67 -11.28
C GLN A 197 20.29 -8.32 -11.97
N ARG A 198 19.97 -8.24 -13.26
CA ARG A 198 20.12 -7.01 -14.07
C ARG A 198 19.09 -5.92 -13.71
N LYS A 199 17.98 -6.30 -13.07
CA LYS A 199 16.92 -5.38 -12.63
C LYS A 199 16.76 -5.49 -11.11
N PRO A 200 16.55 -4.37 -10.38
CA PRO A 200 16.11 -4.40 -8.99
C PRO A 200 14.81 -5.22 -8.86
N VAL A 201 14.68 -6.02 -7.79
CA VAL A 201 13.65 -7.09 -7.74
C VAL A 201 12.61 -6.89 -6.64
N GLU A 202 12.87 -6.08 -5.62
CA GLU A 202 11.94 -5.87 -4.51
C GLU A 202 11.88 -4.38 -4.17
N VAL A 203 10.66 -3.85 -4.12
CA VAL A 203 10.32 -2.49 -3.71
C VAL A 203 9.72 -2.60 -2.31
N THR A 204 10.35 -2.04 -1.29
CA THR A 204 9.70 -1.89 0.02
C THR A 204 9.35 -0.43 0.20
N SER A 205 8.06 -0.13 0.26
CA SER A 205 7.59 1.20 0.63
C SER A 205 7.89 1.45 2.11
N TYR A 206 8.30 2.67 2.42
CA TYR A 206 8.51 3.13 3.79
C TYR A 206 7.83 4.48 3.97
N LEU A 207 7.45 4.75 5.21
CA LEU A 207 6.87 5.99 5.69
C LEU A 207 7.87 6.65 6.64
N ILE A 208 8.06 7.94 6.53
CA ILE A 208 8.75 8.78 7.51
C ILE A 208 7.75 9.79 8.05
N ARG A 209 7.74 9.98 9.36
CA ARG A 209 6.94 11.03 10.00
C ARG A 209 7.79 11.88 10.91
N GLU A 210 7.40 13.14 11.03
CA GLU A 210 7.84 14.00 12.12
C GLU A 210 7.14 13.59 13.42
N GLN A 211 7.88 13.57 14.53
CA GLN A 211 7.35 13.32 15.87
C GLN A 211 7.05 14.66 16.56
N PRO A 212 5.78 15.04 16.73
CA PRO A 212 5.42 16.31 17.36
C PRO A 212 6.03 16.46 18.75
N GLY A 213 6.50 17.66 19.07
CA GLY A 213 7.13 17.96 20.36
C GLY A 213 8.55 17.40 20.55
N ASN A 214 9.06 16.56 19.65
CA ASN A 214 10.44 16.06 19.70
C ASN A 214 11.36 16.87 18.76
N ASN A 215 12.03 17.88 19.32
CA ASN A 215 13.01 18.69 18.59
C ASN A 215 14.44 18.13 18.69
N GLY A 216 14.60 16.90 19.18
CA GLY A 216 15.90 16.24 19.28
C GLY A 216 16.35 15.60 17.96
N PRO A 217 17.54 14.97 17.93
CA PRO A 217 18.03 14.24 16.75
C PRO A 217 17.14 13.05 16.36
N PHE A 218 16.25 12.58 17.25
CA PHE A 218 15.27 11.53 16.99
C PHE A 218 13.87 12.07 16.68
N GLY A 219 13.76 13.33 16.24
CA GLY A 219 12.49 13.95 15.91
C GLY A 219 11.78 13.35 14.69
N LEU A 220 12.38 12.38 14.00
CA LEU A 220 11.76 11.61 12.91
C LEU A 220 11.57 10.15 13.32
N ALA A 221 10.60 9.48 12.70
CA ALA A 221 10.44 8.02 12.80
C ALA A 221 10.16 7.41 11.42
N VAL A 222 10.55 6.15 11.22
CA VAL A 222 10.30 5.37 10.01
C VAL A 222 9.40 4.17 10.28
N SER A 223 8.54 3.87 9.34
CA SER A 223 7.73 2.66 9.32
C SER A 223 7.75 2.02 7.93
N THR A 224 7.51 0.72 7.86
CA THR A 224 7.27 -0.01 6.60
C THR A 224 5.87 -0.61 6.53
N ASP A 225 5.12 -0.50 7.63
CA ASP A 225 3.81 -1.12 7.83
C ASP A 225 2.74 -0.11 8.29
N GLY A 226 3.11 1.13 8.63
CA GLY A 226 2.23 2.16 9.20
C GLY A 226 1.91 1.99 10.69
N TYR A 227 2.18 0.80 11.26
CA TYR A 227 1.83 0.42 12.64
C TYR A 227 3.02 0.38 13.59
N SER A 228 4.23 0.28 13.04
CA SER A 228 5.49 0.19 13.76
C SER A 228 6.42 1.33 13.36
N TRP A 229 6.65 2.27 14.27
CA TRP A 229 7.46 3.47 14.02
C TRP A 229 8.82 3.47 14.75
N LEU A 230 9.89 3.15 14.03
CA LEU A 230 11.25 3.15 14.58
C LEU A 230 11.81 4.58 14.61
N PRO A 231 12.40 5.05 15.74
CA PRO A 231 13.08 6.34 15.77
C PRO A 231 14.18 6.42 14.71
N LEU A 232 14.25 7.55 14.02
CA LEU A 232 15.30 7.86 13.05
C LEU A 232 16.21 8.95 13.60
N GLU A 233 17.48 8.62 13.82
CA GLU A 233 18.48 9.62 14.15
C GLU A 233 18.81 10.48 12.94
N THR A 234 18.84 11.79 13.13
CA THR A 234 19.16 12.79 12.12
C THR A 234 20.36 13.60 12.55
N LYS A 235 21.18 14.05 11.59
CA LYS A 235 22.32 14.93 11.90
C LYS A 235 21.89 16.35 12.26
N LEU A 236 20.68 16.73 11.86
CA LEU A 236 20.08 18.05 12.08
C LEU A 236 18.77 17.86 12.82
N THR A 237 18.47 18.74 13.76
CA THR A 237 17.16 18.75 14.42
C THR A 237 16.07 19.20 13.43
N PRO A 238 14.79 18.79 13.62
CA PRO A 238 13.70 19.11 12.69
C PRO A 238 13.55 20.60 12.35
N ASP A 239 13.82 21.51 13.29
CA ASP A 239 13.78 22.95 13.09
C ASP A 239 14.91 23.49 12.20
N MET A 240 15.99 22.73 12.06
CA MET A 240 17.19 23.07 11.29
C MET A 240 17.25 22.41 9.91
N MET A 241 16.24 21.63 9.51
CA MET A 241 16.20 20.97 8.20
C MET A 241 14.91 21.26 7.42
N ARG A 242 14.91 20.83 6.16
CA ARG A 242 13.74 20.75 5.28
C ARG A 242 13.60 19.30 4.83
N LEU A 243 12.44 18.71 5.03
CA LEU A 243 12.10 17.40 4.48
C LEU A 243 11.34 17.57 3.17
N SER A 244 11.58 16.66 2.23
CA SER A 244 10.92 16.66 0.93
C SER A 244 10.90 15.26 0.34
N GLU A 245 9.83 14.93 -0.36
CA GLU A 245 9.78 13.75 -1.23
C GLU A 245 10.22 14.14 -2.66
N THR A 246 10.85 13.21 -3.35
CA THR A 246 11.49 13.48 -4.65
C THR A 246 10.67 13.08 -5.87
N GLY A 247 9.49 12.49 -5.67
CA GLY A 247 8.69 11.90 -6.74
C GLY A 247 9.20 10.55 -7.27
N GLY A 248 10.41 10.12 -6.90
CA GLY A 248 11.05 8.88 -7.37
C GLY A 248 11.18 7.81 -6.29
N GLY A 249 10.43 7.97 -5.19
CA GLY A 249 10.48 7.06 -4.06
C GLY A 249 11.64 7.30 -3.09
N ALA A 250 12.30 8.45 -3.11
CA ALA A 250 13.20 8.83 -2.02
C ALA A 250 12.60 9.98 -1.19
N VAL A 251 12.70 9.85 0.13
CA VAL A 251 12.57 10.97 1.06
C VAL A 251 13.95 11.54 1.32
N VAL A 252 14.06 12.86 1.23
CA VAL A 252 15.29 13.61 1.52
C VAL A 252 15.05 14.59 2.65
N TYR A 253 16.10 14.85 3.43
CA TYR A 253 16.19 16.08 4.20
C TYR A 253 17.45 16.85 3.83
N TYR A 254 17.39 18.17 3.94
CA TYR A 254 18.56 19.01 3.72
C TYR A 254 18.64 20.18 4.70
N SER A 255 19.86 20.64 4.92
CA SER A 255 20.13 21.88 5.63
C SER A 255 19.83 23.08 4.73
N PRO A 256 18.92 23.99 5.11
CA PRO A 256 18.72 25.23 4.37
C PRO A 256 19.90 26.20 4.54
N TYR A 257 20.89 25.90 5.38
CA TYR A 257 21.97 26.83 5.73
C TYR A 257 23.27 26.61 4.95
N ASP A 258 23.58 25.37 4.63
CA ASP A 258 24.78 24.96 3.90
C ASP A 258 24.48 24.03 2.70
N GLY A 259 23.24 23.57 2.55
CA GLY A 259 22.82 22.71 1.45
C GLY A 259 23.22 21.24 1.60
N SER A 260 23.79 20.82 2.74
CA SER A 260 24.03 19.40 3.00
C SER A 260 22.73 18.60 2.88
N LEU A 261 22.75 17.56 2.06
CA LEU A 261 21.59 16.79 1.64
C LEU A 261 21.75 15.33 2.08
N TYR A 262 20.67 14.76 2.59
CA TYR A 262 20.60 13.39 3.06
C TYR A 262 19.37 12.74 2.48
N TYR A 263 19.49 11.49 2.06
CA TYR A 263 18.37 10.72 1.57
C TYR A 263 18.26 9.41 2.35
N TYR A 264 17.02 8.97 2.59
CA TYR A 264 16.80 7.71 3.26
C TYR A 264 17.01 6.57 2.28
N ASP A 265 17.97 5.71 2.59
CA ASP A 265 18.32 4.57 1.74
C ASP A 265 18.15 3.27 2.52
N TYR A 266 17.67 2.25 1.82
CA TYR A 266 17.69 0.88 2.28
C TYR A 266 18.59 0.10 1.33
N ARG A 267 19.90 0.12 1.59
CA ARG A 267 20.88 -0.62 0.78
C ARG A 267 21.12 -1.99 1.38
N GLY A 268 21.06 -3.03 0.56
CA GLY A 268 21.56 -4.32 0.97
C GLY A 268 21.08 -5.49 0.14
N SER A 269 21.82 -6.58 0.19
CA SER A 269 21.30 -7.85 -0.30
C SER A 269 20.66 -8.59 0.88
N ARG A 270 19.36 -8.91 0.75
CA ARG A 270 18.60 -9.79 1.66
C ARG A 270 19.33 -11.11 1.96
N PHE A 271 20.26 -11.51 1.09
CA PHE A 271 21.04 -12.74 1.17
C PHE A 271 22.50 -12.54 1.60
N ALA A 272 23.03 -11.32 1.63
CA ALA A 272 24.45 -11.06 1.93
C ALA A 272 24.73 -10.57 3.36
N GLY A 273 23.70 -10.47 4.22
CA GLY A 273 23.89 -10.07 5.62
C GLY A 273 24.31 -8.61 5.83
N ALA A 274 24.22 -7.76 4.80
CA ALA A 274 24.51 -6.34 4.87
C ALA A 274 23.28 -5.58 4.35
N CYS A 275 22.27 -5.41 5.20
CA CYS A 275 21.18 -4.48 4.97
C CYS A 275 21.43 -3.25 5.85
N THR A 276 21.77 -2.11 5.24
CA THR A 276 21.85 -0.81 5.92
C THR A 276 20.59 -0.02 5.56
N ALA A 277 19.76 0.29 6.56
CA ALA A 277 18.64 1.20 6.44
C ALA A 277 18.94 2.45 7.25
N GLY A 278 18.92 3.64 6.62
CA GLY A 278 19.29 4.87 7.31
C GLY A 278 19.56 6.05 6.38
N TRP A 279 19.90 7.19 6.98
CA TRP A 279 20.26 8.40 6.25
C TRP A 279 21.66 8.28 5.64
N VAL A 280 21.74 8.52 4.34
CA VAL A 280 22.98 8.60 3.59
C VAL A 280 23.18 10.04 3.13
N GLU A 281 24.37 10.59 3.38
CA GLU A 281 24.75 11.90 2.86
C GLU A 281 24.93 11.82 1.33
N ALA A 282 24.25 12.70 0.60
CA ALA A 282 24.37 12.79 -0.84
C ALA A 282 25.66 13.52 -1.24
N ASP A 283 26.47 12.91 -2.09
CA ASP A 283 27.58 13.58 -2.76
C ASP A 283 27.13 14.12 -4.12
N LEU A 284 26.72 15.39 -4.12
CA LEU A 284 26.30 16.08 -5.34
C LEU A 284 27.47 16.39 -6.28
N GLY A 285 28.72 16.30 -5.80
CA GLY A 285 29.91 16.65 -6.58
C GLY A 285 30.12 18.15 -6.84
N PHE A 286 29.42 19.02 -6.11
CA PHE A 286 29.60 20.47 -6.09
C PHE A 286 29.18 21.06 -4.73
N ASP A 287 29.59 22.30 -4.46
CA ASP A 287 29.14 23.07 -3.28
C ASP A 287 27.82 23.81 -3.61
N PRO A 288 26.68 23.45 -2.98
CA PRO A 288 25.40 24.11 -3.28
C PRO A 288 25.40 25.60 -2.94
N ALA A 289 26.14 25.99 -1.91
CA ALA A 289 26.26 27.35 -1.39
C ALA A 289 27.40 28.16 -2.05
N GLU A 290 27.96 27.64 -3.16
CA GLU A 290 29.06 28.27 -3.89
C GLU A 290 28.78 29.75 -4.17
N GLY A 291 29.73 30.63 -3.79
CA GLY A 291 29.65 32.07 -4.03
C GLY A 291 28.77 32.86 -3.05
N VAL A 292 28.05 32.19 -2.14
CA VAL A 292 27.03 32.82 -1.28
C VAL A 292 27.48 32.92 0.18
N GLY A 293 28.24 31.94 0.68
CA GLY A 293 28.69 31.89 2.08
C GLY A 293 27.59 31.36 3.00
N THR A 294 27.01 32.20 3.85
CA THR A 294 25.82 31.81 4.63
C THR A 294 24.60 31.87 3.72
N ALA A 295 23.99 30.73 3.45
CA ALA A 295 22.94 30.59 2.44
C ALA A 295 21.56 30.33 3.07
N TRP A 296 20.53 30.63 2.27
CA TRP A 296 19.23 29.97 2.30
C TRP A 296 19.15 29.10 1.05
N VAL A 297 19.05 27.79 1.25
CA VAL A 297 19.04 26.76 0.21
C VAL A 297 17.66 26.13 0.15
N ASP A 298 17.13 26.00 -1.06
CA ASP A 298 15.97 25.18 -1.37
C ASP A 298 16.24 24.33 -2.62
N TYR A 299 15.77 23.09 -2.58
CA TYR A 299 15.92 22.13 -3.68
C TYR A 299 14.56 21.72 -4.23
N THR A 300 14.50 21.48 -5.53
CA THR A 300 13.37 20.83 -6.19
C THR A 300 13.87 19.61 -6.94
N PHE A 301 13.24 18.46 -6.70
CA PHE A 301 13.56 17.19 -7.34
C PHE A 301 12.38 16.67 -8.17
N ARG A 302 12.68 16.04 -9.31
CA ARG A 302 11.71 15.32 -10.14
C ARG A 302 12.28 14.01 -10.63
N TRP A 303 11.54 12.92 -10.47
CA TRP A 303 11.92 11.62 -11.00
C TRP A 303 11.94 11.61 -12.53
N THR A 304 12.94 10.95 -13.10
CA THR A 304 13.13 10.87 -14.56
C THR A 304 12.99 9.44 -15.11
N GLY A 305 12.59 8.47 -14.27
CA GLY A 305 12.52 7.04 -14.60
C GLY A 305 13.77 6.24 -14.20
N ASP A 306 14.93 6.88 -14.16
CA ASP A 306 16.22 6.25 -13.84
C ASP A 306 17.08 7.03 -12.83
N GLY A 307 16.74 8.29 -12.57
CA GLY A 307 17.37 9.16 -11.58
C GLY A 307 16.54 10.43 -11.33
N TYR A 308 17.18 11.52 -10.93
CA TYR A 308 16.50 12.77 -10.59
C TYR A 308 16.94 13.94 -11.46
N LEU A 309 15.98 14.78 -11.82
CA LEU A 309 16.16 16.13 -12.30
C LEU A 309 16.08 17.07 -11.10
N MET A 310 17.06 17.94 -10.94
CA MET A 310 17.18 18.84 -9.80
C MET A 310 17.38 20.28 -10.26
N CYS A 311 16.70 21.22 -9.62
CA CYS A 311 17.11 22.63 -9.59
C CYS A 311 17.19 23.13 -8.14
N GLN A 312 17.84 24.28 -7.95
CA GLN A 312 18.02 24.87 -6.63
C GLN A 312 17.75 26.38 -6.62
N SER A 313 17.31 26.88 -5.48
CA SER A 313 17.22 28.30 -5.17
C SER A 313 18.10 28.60 -3.97
N VAL A 314 19.31 29.11 -4.22
CA VAL A 314 20.28 29.43 -3.18
C VAL A 314 20.57 30.92 -3.15
N THR A 315 20.27 31.56 -2.02
CA THR A 315 20.39 33.01 -1.82
C THR A 315 21.22 33.34 -0.58
N GLY A 316 21.89 34.49 -0.59
CA GLY A 316 22.71 34.92 0.54
C GLY A 316 21.91 35.45 1.71
N ARG A 317 22.37 35.13 2.92
CA ARG A 317 21.79 35.65 4.16
C ARG A 317 22.58 36.87 4.63
N GLY A 318 21.95 38.04 4.60
CA GLY A 318 22.48 39.29 5.16
C GLY A 318 22.43 39.34 6.69
N MET A 319 23.13 40.31 7.29
CA MET A 319 23.05 40.56 8.74
C MET A 319 21.60 40.88 9.12
N MET A 320 21.05 40.15 10.11
CA MET A 320 19.63 40.18 10.52
C MET A 320 18.65 39.37 9.65
N GLY A 321 19.13 38.52 8.73
CA GLY A 321 18.26 37.63 7.96
C GLY A 321 17.53 38.30 6.79
N THR A 322 17.97 39.49 6.37
CA THR A 322 17.56 40.08 5.09
C THR A 322 18.32 39.41 3.95
N GLY A 323 17.66 39.11 2.83
CA GLY A 323 18.34 38.54 1.65
C GLY A 323 19.48 39.45 1.18
N ALA A 324 20.64 38.85 0.88
CA ALA A 324 21.76 39.53 0.23
C ALA A 324 21.67 39.33 -1.29
N ASP A 325 22.19 40.29 -2.08
CA ASP A 325 22.21 40.24 -3.57
C ASP A 325 23.17 39.18 -4.14
N ARG A 326 23.43 38.09 -3.41
CA ARG A 326 24.32 36.99 -3.81
C ARG A 326 23.49 35.75 -4.08
N PHE A 327 23.74 35.15 -5.23
CA PHE A 327 23.08 33.93 -5.70
C PHE A 327 24.13 32.92 -6.08
N SER A 328 23.84 31.64 -5.86
CA SER A 328 24.71 30.56 -6.31
C SER A 328 24.69 30.49 -7.84
N PRO A 329 25.83 30.29 -8.52
CA PRO A 329 25.84 30.06 -9.96
C PRO A 329 25.06 28.80 -10.36
N ASN A 330 24.88 27.86 -9.43
CA ASN A 330 24.13 26.64 -9.67
C ASN A 330 22.60 26.86 -9.72
N ASN A 331 22.10 28.06 -9.38
CA ASN A 331 20.69 28.41 -9.57
C ASN A 331 20.30 28.51 -11.06
N ASN A 332 21.27 28.70 -11.96
CA ASN A 332 21.01 28.77 -13.40
C ASN A 332 21.01 27.39 -14.07
N LYS A 333 21.20 26.34 -13.28
CA LYS A 333 21.43 24.99 -13.77
C LYS A 333 20.28 24.06 -13.46
N VAL A 334 20.08 23.15 -14.40
CA VAL A 334 19.41 21.89 -14.16
C VAL A 334 20.47 20.81 -14.00
N ILE A 335 20.34 20.00 -12.95
CA ILE A 335 21.33 18.99 -12.57
C ILE A 335 20.66 17.61 -12.66
N PHE A 336 21.34 16.67 -13.31
CA PHE A 336 20.91 15.29 -13.41
C PHE A 336 21.64 14.44 -12.39
N LEU A 337 20.90 13.69 -11.59
CA LEU A 337 21.41 12.85 -10.53
C LEU A 337 21.02 11.39 -10.79
N ASP A 338 21.87 10.44 -10.40
CA ASP A 338 21.47 9.04 -10.30
C ASP A 338 20.57 8.80 -9.08
N ARG A 339 20.12 7.56 -8.87
CA ARG A 339 19.27 7.17 -7.72
C ARG A 339 19.93 7.38 -6.35
N SER A 340 21.26 7.47 -6.33
CA SER A 340 22.08 7.68 -5.14
C SER A 340 22.52 9.14 -5.00
N PHE A 341 21.88 10.05 -5.75
CA PHE A 341 22.13 11.47 -5.76
C PHE A 341 23.53 11.88 -6.24
N HIS A 342 24.25 11.01 -6.96
CA HIS A 342 25.49 11.42 -7.63
C HIS A 342 25.18 12.14 -8.93
N ARG A 343 25.87 13.25 -9.18
CA ARG A 343 25.72 14.00 -10.43
C ARG A 343 26.18 13.18 -11.64
N THR A 344 25.28 13.03 -12.61
CA THR A 344 25.50 12.36 -13.90
C THR A 344 25.62 13.35 -15.06
N GLY A 345 25.09 14.58 -14.91
CA GLY A 345 25.20 15.65 -15.88
C GLY A 345 24.60 16.97 -15.38
N GLU A 346 24.74 18.03 -16.17
CA GLU A 346 24.10 19.32 -15.91
C GLU A 346 23.89 20.12 -17.21
N HIS A 347 22.95 21.06 -17.19
CA HIS A 347 22.78 22.07 -18.23
C HIS A 347 22.65 23.45 -17.59
N ASP A 348 23.43 24.42 -18.06
CA ASP A 348 23.40 25.81 -17.59
C ASP A 348 22.67 26.69 -18.62
N PHE A 349 21.56 27.29 -18.19
CA PHE A 349 20.75 28.17 -19.03
C PHE A 349 21.29 29.60 -19.07
N GLY A 350 22.26 29.95 -18.22
CA GLY A 350 22.76 31.32 -18.04
C GLY A 350 21.76 32.27 -17.38
N ALA A 351 20.58 31.76 -16.98
CA ALA A 351 19.52 32.48 -16.30
C ALA A 351 18.89 31.58 -15.22
N PRO A 352 18.25 32.14 -14.17
CA PRO A 352 17.73 31.37 -13.06
C PRO A 352 16.71 30.32 -13.49
N VAL A 353 16.91 29.08 -13.06
CA VAL A 353 15.95 27.99 -13.20
C VAL A 353 14.99 28.06 -12.01
N GLU A 354 13.75 28.40 -12.27
CA GLU A 354 12.72 28.62 -11.25
C GLU A 354 12.10 27.31 -10.76
N ASN A 355 11.90 26.34 -11.67
CA ASN A 355 11.29 25.05 -11.36
C ASN A 355 11.58 24.04 -12.48
N VAL A 356 11.36 22.75 -12.20
CA VAL A 356 11.57 21.63 -13.13
C VAL A 356 10.40 20.63 -13.11
N ALA A 357 10.20 19.95 -14.23
CA ALA A 357 9.24 18.85 -14.38
C ALA A 357 9.83 17.74 -15.26
N CYS A 358 9.34 16.51 -15.12
CA CYS A 358 9.62 15.44 -16.06
C CYS A 358 8.33 14.66 -16.32
N VAL A 359 7.94 14.56 -17.59
CA VAL A 359 6.69 13.93 -18.03
C VAL A 359 6.99 13.05 -19.22
N ASP A 360 6.58 11.78 -19.17
CA ASP A 360 6.79 10.78 -20.21
C ASP A 360 8.24 10.69 -20.72
N GLY A 361 9.20 10.83 -19.80
CA GLY A 361 10.64 10.79 -20.08
C GLY A 361 11.21 12.08 -20.70
N VAL A 362 10.40 13.12 -20.90
CA VAL A 362 10.84 14.45 -21.34
C VAL A 362 11.05 15.34 -20.12
N CYS A 363 12.22 15.97 -20.01
CA CYS A 363 12.55 16.92 -18.96
C CYS A 363 12.14 18.35 -19.37
N TYR A 364 11.64 19.12 -18.42
CA TYR A 364 11.23 20.51 -18.60
C TYR A 364 11.84 21.39 -17.52
N ALA A 365 12.16 22.64 -17.87
CA ALA A 365 12.70 23.65 -16.98
C ALA A 365 12.00 24.99 -17.23
N LEU A 366 11.56 25.65 -16.16
CA LEU A 366 11.04 27.01 -16.22
C LEU A 366 12.19 27.97 -15.95
N VAL A 367 12.52 28.80 -16.93
CA VAL A 367 13.69 29.69 -16.90
C VAL A 367 13.26 31.08 -17.34
N ASP A 368 13.28 32.05 -16.43
CA ASP A 368 12.87 33.45 -16.68
C ASP A 368 11.52 33.55 -17.41
N GLY A 369 10.52 32.83 -16.87
CA GLY A 369 9.17 32.74 -17.44
C GLY A 369 9.03 31.94 -18.75
N THR A 370 10.10 31.35 -19.29
CA THR A 370 10.08 30.51 -20.50
C THR A 370 10.21 29.04 -20.14
N VAL A 371 9.32 28.19 -20.65
CA VAL A 371 9.42 26.74 -20.48
C VAL A 371 10.29 26.14 -21.58
N TRP A 372 11.38 25.47 -21.17
CA TRP A 372 12.27 24.71 -22.02
C TRP A 372 12.02 23.21 -21.86
N GLN A 373 12.28 22.43 -22.90
CA GLN A 373 12.16 20.98 -22.88
C GLN A 373 13.41 20.29 -23.46
N SER A 374 13.68 19.07 -22.98
CA SER A 374 14.72 18.18 -23.51
C SER A 374 14.33 16.72 -23.30
N ALA A 375 14.42 15.91 -24.37
CA ALA A 375 14.19 14.47 -24.31
C ALA A 375 15.50 13.66 -24.16
N ASP A 376 16.64 14.25 -24.53
CA ASP A 376 17.96 13.62 -24.50
C ASP A 376 18.83 14.13 -23.33
N ARG A 377 18.33 15.08 -22.54
CA ARG A 377 19.00 15.73 -21.40
C ARG A 377 20.19 16.62 -21.78
N GLU A 378 20.46 16.78 -23.07
CA GLU A 378 21.58 17.56 -23.59
C GLU A 378 21.10 18.78 -24.40
N GLN A 379 20.17 18.57 -25.33
CA GLN A 379 19.63 19.60 -26.21
C GLN A 379 18.32 20.14 -25.63
N TRP A 380 18.31 21.44 -25.34
CA TRP A 380 17.16 22.13 -24.78
C TRP A 380 16.54 23.09 -25.80
N THR A 381 15.22 23.03 -25.91
CA THR A 381 14.44 23.86 -26.85
C THR A 381 13.34 24.61 -26.11
N ALA A 382 13.20 25.90 -26.40
CA ALA A 382 12.11 26.71 -25.86
C ALA A 382 10.78 26.23 -26.43
N THR A 383 9.75 26.19 -25.58
CA THR A 383 8.40 25.75 -25.94
C THR A 383 7.43 26.94 -25.97
N SER A 384 6.20 26.70 -26.43
CA SER A 384 5.11 27.67 -26.32
C SER A 384 4.32 27.53 -25.01
N LEU A 385 4.74 26.65 -24.09
CA LEU A 385 4.06 26.45 -22.82
C LEU A 385 4.33 27.65 -21.90
N THR A 386 3.30 28.08 -21.17
CA THR A 386 3.38 29.15 -20.17
C THR A 386 3.50 28.62 -18.74
N VAL A 387 3.32 27.32 -18.55
CA VAL A 387 3.42 26.60 -17.27
C VAL A 387 4.09 25.25 -17.52
N LEU A 388 4.76 24.70 -16.50
CA LEU A 388 5.34 23.37 -16.61
C LEU A 388 4.24 22.32 -16.81
N PRO A 389 4.45 21.32 -17.67
CA PRO A 389 3.51 20.22 -17.79
C PRO A 389 3.52 19.41 -16.51
N GLU A 390 2.33 19.13 -15.99
CA GLU A 390 2.13 18.10 -14.98
C GLU A 390 2.01 16.75 -15.68
N ALA A 391 2.47 15.69 -15.03
CA ALA A 391 2.22 14.35 -15.54
C ALA A 391 0.69 14.20 -15.64
N ALA A 392 0.17 14.06 -16.86
CA ALA A 392 -1.20 13.61 -17.00
C ALA A 392 -1.28 12.27 -16.25
N PRO A 393 -2.29 12.06 -15.39
CA PRO A 393 -2.48 10.75 -14.78
C PRO A 393 -2.46 9.75 -15.93
N GLN A 394 -1.50 8.82 -15.93
CA GLN A 394 -1.26 7.95 -17.08
C GLN A 394 -2.60 7.36 -17.50
N ILE A 395 -3.03 7.73 -18.70
CA ILE A 395 -4.34 7.38 -19.23
C ILE A 395 -4.24 5.92 -19.65
N ASP A 396 -4.33 5.05 -18.67
CA ASP A 396 -4.74 3.67 -18.88
C ASP A 396 -6.25 3.73 -19.14
N LEU A 397 -6.63 3.61 -20.42
CA LEU A 397 -8.00 3.87 -20.89
C LEU A 397 -9.07 3.03 -20.15
N GLY A 398 -8.68 1.93 -19.50
CA GLY A 398 -9.58 1.06 -18.73
C GLY A 398 -9.91 1.54 -17.31
N TRP A 399 -9.02 2.31 -16.66
CA TRP A 399 -9.13 2.71 -15.24
C TRP A 399 -8.98 4.23 -15.08
N ARG A 400 -9.78 4.99 -15.84
CA ARG A 400 -9.87 6.45 -15.66
C ARG A 400 -10.94 6.76 -14.62
N ILE A 401 -10.63 7.65 -13.68
CA ILE A 401 -11.63 8.22 -12.77
C ILE A 401 -12.75 8.79 -13.62
N LYS A 402 -13.93 8.18 -13.52
CA LYS A 402 -15.12 8.62 -14.23
C LYS A 402 -15.60 9.93 -13.60
N ASP A 403 -16.25 10.78 -14.40
CA ASP A 403 -16.92 11.99 -13.92
C ASP A 403 -18.14 11.59 -13.06
N CYS A 404 -17.84 11.09 -11.87
CA CYS A 404 -18.81 10.64 -10.89
C CYS A 404 -18.69 11.56 -9.67
N PRO A 405 -19.81 12.02 -9.08
CA PRO A 405 -19.76 12.64 -7.76
C PRO A 405 -19.36 11.55 -6.77
N VAL A 406 -18.07 11.42 -6.49
CA VAL A 406 -17.58 10.38 -5.57
C VAL A 406 -17.61 10.94 -4.15
N ASP A 407 -18.32 10.26 -3.26
CA ASP A 407 -18.09 10.37 -1.81
C ASP A 407 -16.72 9.74 -1.52
N GLY A 408 -15.66 10.55 -1.55
CA GLY A 408 -14.28 10.09 -1.35
C GLY A 408 -13.23 11.20 -1.53
N GLN A 409 -12.01 10.93 -1.06
CA GLN A 409 -10.85 11.79 -1.32
C GLN A 409 -10.10 11.27 -2.56
N THR A 410 -9.48 12.16 -3.34
CA THR A 410 -8.69 11.77 -4.52
C THR A 410 -7.35 12.47 -4.54
N ASP A 411 -6.32 11.74 -4.96
CA ASP A 411 -4.98 12.25 -5.27
C ASP A 411 -4.82 12.56 -6.78
N GLY A 412 -5.90 12.44 -7.57
CA GLY A 412 -5.93 12.56 -9.03
C GLY A 412 -5.64 11.26 -9.79
N SER A 413 -5.09 10.24 -9.14
CA SER A 413 -4.80 8.91 -9.72
C SER A 413 -5.79 7.85 -9.23
N LEU A 414 -6.17 7.90 -7.95
CA LEU A 414 -7.06 6.99 -7.25
C LEU A 414 -8.13 7.78 -6.47
N VAL A 415 -9.20 7.09 -6.13
CA VAL A 415 -10.24 7.55 -5.21
C VAL A 415 -10.26 6.67 -3.97
N TYR A 416 -10.27 7.28 -2.80
CA TYR A 416 -10.22 6.63 -1.50
C TYR A 416 -11.50 6.91 -0.70
N ARG A 417 -12.03 5.87 -0.06
CA ARG A 417 -13.16 6.00 0.87
C ARG A 417 -13.12 4.94 1.97
N VAL A 418 -13.89 5.15 3.03
CA VAL A 418 -14.05 4.18 4.11
C VAL A 418 -15.43 3.57 4.05
N ALA A 419 -15.52 2.24 4.09
CA ALA A 419 -16.78 1.52 4.24
C ALA A 419 -16.55 0.19 4.98
N ASP A 420 -17.53 -0.22 5.79
CA ASP A 420 -17.52 -1.49 6.53
C ASP A 420 -16.23 -1.77 7.32
N GLY A 421 -15.64 -0.71 7.92
CA GLY A 421 -14.40 -0.80 8.70
C GLY A 421 -13.17 -1.14 7.86
N LYS A 422 -13.15 -0.74 6.58
CA LYS A 422 -12.05 -0.96 5.63
C LYS A 422 -11.76 0.30 4.85
N LEU A 423 -10.49 0.45 4.48
CA LEU A 423 -10.03 1.43 3.51
C LEU A 423 -10.24 0.84 2.12
N LEU A 424 -10.98 1.55 1.29
CA LEU A 424 -11.25 1.19 -0.09
C LEU A 424 -10.52 2.15 -1.02
N ALA A 425 -9.98 1.63 -2.12
CA ALA A 425 -9.42 2.42 -3.20
C ALA A 425 -9.97 1.99 -4.56
N SER A 426 -9.98 2.93 -5.50
CA SER A 426 -10.49 2.74 -6.85
C SER A 426 -9.66 3.54 -7.86
N GLY A 427 -9.37 2.94 -9.02
CA GLY A 427 -8.77 3.66 -10.16
C GLY A 427 -9.78 4.41 -11.03
N ASP A 428 -11.06 4.01 -10.99
CA ASP A 428 -12.11 4.58 -11.85
C ASP A 428 -13.21 5.34 -11.10
N GLY A 429 -13.16 5.34 -9.76
CA GLY A 429 -14.18 5.93 -8.90
C GLY A 429 -15.49 5.12 -8.81
N VAL A 430 -15.57 3.95 -9.46
CA VAL A 430 -16.78 3.12 -9.53
C VAL A 430 -16.56 1.77 -8.86
N TYR A 431 -15.49 1.06 -9.24
CA TYR A 431 -15.13 -0.23 -8.66
C TYR A 431 -14.08 -0.06 -7.58
N PHE A 432 -14.40 -0.50 -6.37
CA PHE A 432 -13.54 -0.35 -5.22
C PHE A 432 -13.01 -1.70 -4.74
N THR A 433 -11.72 -1.76 -4.47
CA THR A 433 -11.10 -2.90 -3.78
C THR A 433 -10.77 -2.52 -2.35
N ALA A 434 -10.95 -3.46 -1.42
CA ALA A 434 -10.46 -3.28 -0.05
C ALA A 434 -8.93 -3.39 0.00
N LEU A 435 -8.28 -2.39 0.60
CA LEU A 435 -6.84 -2.39 0.83
C LEU A 435 -6.50 -3.07 2.16
N CYS A 436 -7.11 -2.58 3.25
CA CYS A 436 -6.87 -3.09 4.60
C CYS A 436 -8.05 -2.78 5.53
N PRO A 437 -8.12 -3.44 6.71
CA PRO A 437 -8.96 -2.96 7.80
C PRO A 437 -8.63 -1.49 8.15
N TRP A 438 -9.66 -0.70 8.43
CA TRP A 438 -9.54 0.73 8.71
C TRP A 438 -10.49 1.10 9.83
N SER A 439 -9.92 1.61 10.92
CA SER A 439 -10.65 1.97 12.13
C SER A 439 -11.16 3.42 12.10
N SER A 440 -10.58 4.23 11.22
CA SER A 440 -10.89 5.66 11.10
C SER A 440 -12.18 5.93 10.35
N THR A 441 -12.85 7.03 10.69
CA THR A 441 -14.16 7.39 10.11
C THR A 441 -14.05 8.01 8.71
N GLY A 442 -12.85 8.39 8.31
CA GLY A 442 -12.56 9.00 7.01
C GLY A 442 -11.07 8.91 6.67
N VAL A 443 -10.68 9.62 5.62
CA VAL A 443 -9.30 9.68 5.13
C VAL A 443 -8.86 11.11 4.82
N GLU A 444 -7.56 11.36 4.94
CA GLU A 444 -6.81 12.53 4.47
C GLU A 444 -5.64 12.05 3.61
N LEU A 445 -5.24 12.84 2.61
CA LEU A 445 -4.21 12.46 1.64
C LEU A 445 -2.99 13.38 1.76
N HIS A 446 -1.81 12.78 1.70
CA HIS A 446 -0.51 13.48 1.65
C HIS A 446 0.26 12.96 0.43
N SER A 447 0.87 13.86 -0.35
CA SER A 447 1.45 13.51 -1.65
C SER A 447 2.80 14.18 -1.89
N GLY A 448 3.76 13.40 -2.39
CA GLY A 448 5.03 13.90 -2.96
C GLY A 448 5.93 12.80 -3.57
N GLY A 449 5.37 11.63 -3.87
CA GLY A 449 6.04 10.60 -4.68
C GLY A 449 5.34 9.24 -4.65
N GLY A 450 4.56 9.01 -3.59
CA GLY A 450 3.40 8.13 -3.54
C GLY A 450 2.28 8.84 -2.77
N THR A 451 1.14 8.17 -2.57
CA THR A 451 0.03 8.72 -1.78
C THR A 451 0.04 8.10 -0.39
N VAL A 452 0.21 8.93 0.63
CA VAL A 452 0.00 8.50 2.01
C VAL A 452 -1.45 8.82 2.39
N VAL A 453 -2.18 7.79 2.78
CA VAL A 453 -3.55 7.90 3.28
C VAL A 453 -3.49 7.86 4.80
N THR A 454 -4.03 8.88 5.46
CA THR A 454 -4.15 8.94 6.92
C THR A 454 -5.61 8.95 7.35
N GLY A 455 -5.92 8.40 8.51
CA GLY A 455 -7.26 8.35 9.06
C GLY A 455 -7.76 9.67 9.64
N VAL A 456 -9.05 9.95 9.52
CA VAL A 456 -9.69 11.07 10.25
C VAL A 456 -10.08 10.61 11.66
N GLY A 457 -9.57 11.31 12.68
CA GLY A 457 -9.93 11.09 14.09
C GLY A 457 -9.24 9.89 14.77
N THR A 458 -8.60 9.01 14.00
CA THR A 458 -7.72 7.93 14.46
C THR A 458 -6.50 7.84 13.54
N ASP A 459 -5.38 7.32 14.04
CA ASP A 459 -4.07 7.37 13.40
C ASP A 459 -3.79 6.16 12.47
N ASP A 460 -4.79 5.73 11.68
CA ASP A 460 -4.51 4.75 10.62
C ASP A 460 -3.65 5.42 9.54
N VAL A 461 -2.61 4.75 9.06
CA VAL A 461 -1.72 5.27 8.01
C VAL A 461 -1.38 4.16 7.02
N LEU A 462 -1.48 4.46 5.72
CA LEU A 462 -1.09 3.54 4.65
C LEU A 462 -0.36 4.30 3.53
N ALA A 463 0.83 3.84 3.15
CA ALA A 463 1.45 4.22 1.88
C ALA A 463 0.78 3.43 0.76
N VAL A 464 0.29 4.12 -0.26
CA VAL A 464 -0.40 3.51 -1.41
C VAL A 464 0.38 3.74 -2.69
N ASP A 465 0.69 2.63 -3.36
CA ASP A 465 1.18 2.63 -4.74
C ASP A 465 -0.01 2.54 -5.71
N SER A 466 -0.14 3.54 -6.57
CA SER A 466 -1.22 3.61 -7.55
C SER A 466 -1.20 2.46 -8.56
N GLU A 467 -0.02 1.99 -8.99
CA GLU A 467 0.10 0.89 -9.94
C GLU A 467 -0.31 -0.43 -9.30
N GLU A 468 0.08 -0.66 -8.04
CA GLU A 468 -0.33 -1.85 -7.28
C GLU A 468 -1.84 -1.93 -7.14
N VAL A 469 -2.48 -0.83 -6.72
CA VAL A 469 -3.94 -0.77 -6.57
C VAL A 469 -4.64 -0.97 -7.92
N ARG A 470 -4.14 -0.38 -9.00
CA ARG A 470 -4.69 -0.61 -10.35
C ARG A 470 -4.54 -2.07 -10.78
N GLY A 471 -3.43 -2.72 -10.46
CA GLY A 471 -3.23 -4.16 -10.68
C GLY A 471 -4.23 -5.02 -9.88
N LEU A 472 -4.50 -4.67 -8.62
CA LEU A 472 -5.52 -5.31 -7.79
C LEU A 472 -6.92 -5.10 -8.39
N CYS A 473 -7.25 -3.88 -8.79
CA CYS A 473 -8.49 -3.56 -9.48
C CYS A 473 -8.64 -4.38 -10.77
N ALA A 474 -7.62 -4.43 -11.63
CA ALA A 474 -7.65 -5.21 -12.86
C ALA A 474 -7.80 -6.72 -12.59
N ALA A 475 -7.18 -7.25 -11.53
CA ALA A 475 -7.32 -8.64 -11.13
C ALA A 475 -8.74 -8.97 -10.62
N CYS A 476 -9.35 -8.05 -9.88
CA CYS A 476 -10.70 -8.19 -9.33
C CYS A 476 -11.80 -7.96 -10.38
N PHE A 477 -11.61 -6.98 -11.27
CA PHE A 477 -12.66 -6.44 -12.13
C PHE A 477 -12.42 -6.56 -13.63
N GLY A 478 -11.21 -6.96 -14.03
CA GLY A 478 -10.75 -6.99 -15.42
C GLY A 478 -10.05 -5.70 -15.84
N GLU A 479 -9.18 -5.76 -16.86
CA GLU A 479 -8.46 -4.58 -17.39
C GLU A 479 -9.39 -3.52 -17.98
N PHE A 480 -10.54 -3.95 -18.53
CA PHE A 480 -11.57 -3.10 -19.12
C PHE A 480 -12.93 -3.48 -18.54
N PRO A 481 -13.23 -3.05 -17.29
CA PRO A 481 -14.46 -3.44 -16.64
C PRO A 481 -15.68 -2.85 -17.36
N THR A 482 -16.79 -3.57 -17.36
CA THR A 482 -18.09 -3.08 -17.87
C THR A 482 -18.74 -2.20 -16.82
N TYR A 483 -19.40 -1.13 -17.24
CA TYR A 483 -20.12 -0.22 -16.35
C TYR A 483 -21.63 -0.26 -16.58
N VAL A 484 -22.37 0.14 -15.56
CA VAL A 484 -23.82 0.39 -15.62
C VAL A 484 -24.06 1.73 -14.90
N ALA A 485 -24.82 2.63 -15.51
CA ALA A 485 -25.15 3.92 -14.91
C ALA A 485 -26.64 4.25 -15.10
N LEU A 486 -27.28 4.82 -14.09
CA LEU A 486 -28.68 5.26 -14.09
C LEU A 486 -28.72 6.77 -13.87
N ASP A 487 -29.28 7.51 -14.82
CA ASP A 487 -29.40 8.97 -14.75
C ASP A 487 -28.07 9.69 -14.43
N GLY A 488 -26.95 9.11 -14.89
CA GLY A 488 -25.60 9.61 -14.66
C GLY A 488 -24.91 9.07 -13.39
N GLU A 489 -25.62 8.38 -12.51
CA GLU A 489 -25.04 7.73 -11.32
C GLU A 489 -24.52 6.33 -11.68
N TYR A 490 -23.28 5.99 -11.33
CA TYR A 490 -22.72 4.67 -11.62
C TYR A 490 -23.12 3.63 -10.56
N PHE A 491 -23.40 2.42 -11.02
CA PHE A 491 -23.59 1.26 -10.16
C PHE A 491 -22.24 0.79 -9.60
N SER A 492 -21.90 1.26 -8.40
CA SER A 492 -20.64 0.96 -7.71
C SER A 492 -20.68 -0.41 -7.00
N LEU A 493 -19.61 -1.19 -7.15
CA LEU A 493 -19.42 -2.46 -6.45
C LEU A 493 -18.09 -2.48 -5.70
N THR A 494 -18.07 -3.23 -4.59
CA THR A 494 -16.86 -3.50 -3.80
C THR A 494 -16.50 -4.98 -3.88
N ASP A 495 -15.22 -5.27 -4.15
CA ASP A 495 -14.61 -6.60 -4.19
C ASP A 495 -15.25 -7.63 -5.15
N MET A 496 -16.15 -7.20 -6.06
CA MET A 496 -16.83 -8.07 -7.03
C MET A 496 -17.19 -7.36 -8.35
N PRO A 497 -17.02 -8.01 -9.51
CA PRO A 497 -17.33 -7.39 -10.79
C PRO A 497 -18.75 -7.66 -11.29
N LEU A 498 -19.18 -6.84 -12.25
CA LEU A 498 -20.17 -7.27 -13.22
C LEU A 498 -19.63 -8.42 -14.05
N ARG A 499 -20.50 -9.34 -14.44
CA ARG A 499 -20.12 -10.52 -15.23
C ARG A 499 -20.72 -10.45 -16.62
N SER A 500 -20.07 -11.12 -17.58
CA SER A 500 -20.66 -11.41 -18.87
C SER A 500 -21.00 -12.90 -18.97
N THR A 501 -22.27 -13.20 -19.20
CA THR A 501 -22.73 -14.57 -19.51
C THR A 501 -23.34 -14.55 -20.91
N ALA A 502 -22.71 -15.24 -21.85
CA ALA A 502 -23.12 -15.28 -23.26
C ALA A 502 -23.34 -13.89 -23.90
N GLY A 503 -22.53 -12.90 -23.52
CA GLY A 503 -22.65 -11.52 -24.00
C GLY A 503 -23.68 -10.66 -23.27
N CYS A 504 -24.37 -11.19 -22.26
CA CYS A 504 -25.25 -10.42 -21.39
C CYS A 504 -24.52 -9.95 -20.13
N THR A 505 -24.64 -8.65 -19.81
CA THR A 505 -24.17 -8.08 -18.54
C THR A 505 -25.03 -8.58 -17.39
N MET A 506 -24.38 -9.16 -16.39
CA MET A 506 -24.97 -9.79 -15.22
C MET A 506 -24.48 -9.04 -13.98
N ALA A 507 -25.40 -8.67 -13.09
CA ALA A 507 -25.09 -7.98 -11.84
C ALA A 507 -25.57 -8.76 -10.62
N PRO A 508 -24.92 -8.61 -9.45
CA PRO A 508 -25.45 -9.09 -8.19
C PRO A 508 -26.86 -8.54 -7.93
N MET A 509 -27.86 -9.43 -7.87
CA MET A 509 -29.27 -9.03 -7.89
C MET A 509 -29.66 -8.18 -6.69
N ARG A 510 -29.13 -8.47 -5.49
CA ARG A 510 -29.47 -7.73 -4.27
C ARG A 510 -29.02 -6.28 -4.37
N GLU A 511 -27.76 -6.08 -4.71
CA GLU A 511 -27.13 -4.76 -4.84
C GLU A 511 -27.77 -3.97 -5.96
N LEU A 512 -27.99 -4.60 -7.12
CA LEU A 512 -28.68 -3.96 -8.24
C LEU A 512 -30.13 -3.57 -7.86
N ALA A 513 -30.86 -4.44 -7.16
CA ALA A 513 -32.23 -4.17 -6.72
C ALA A 513 -32.28 -2.96 -5.77
N VAL A 514 -31.42 -2.91 -4.75
CA VAL A 514 -31.34 -1.79 -3.81
C VAL A 514 -31.00 -0.50 -4.52
N TRP A 515 -30.03 -0.53 -5.44
CA TRP A 515 -29.63 0.63 -6.23
C TRP A 515 -30.77 1.14 -7.13
N MET A 516 -31.62 0.24 -7.65
CA MET A 516 -32.82 0.58 -8.40
C MET A 516 -34.06 0.89 -7.52
N GLY A 517 -33.91 1.00 -6.20
CA GLY A 517 -34.98 1.36 -5.26
C GLY A 517 -35.85 0.21 -4.75
N TYR A 518 -35.45 -1.05 -4.96
CA TYR A 518 -36.10 -2.25 -4.40
C TYR A 518 -35.35 -2.71 -3.13
N TYR A 519 -35.79 -2.23 -1.97
CA TYR A 519 -35.09 -2.43 -0.69
C TYR A 519 -35.42 -3.76 0.01
N ASP A 520 -36.59 -4.36 -0.26
CA ASP A 520 -36.99 -5.63 0.33
C ASP A 520 -36.49 -6.79 -0.54
N PHE A 521 -35.54 -7.58 -0.04
CA PHE A 521 -34.97 -8.72 -0.77
C PHE A 521 -35.10 -10.03 0.02
N SER A 522 -35.56 -11.09 -0.64
CA SER A 522 -35.61 -12.45 -0.10
C SER A 522 -35.06 -13.49 -1.08
N TYR A 523 -34.45 -14.55 -0.55
CA TYR A 523 -33.97 -15.69 -1.32
C TYR A 523 -34.31 -16.99 -0.62
N ASP A 524 -34.98 -17.89 -1.33
CA ASP A 524 -35.26 -19.26 -0.91
C ASP A 524 -34.26 -20.22 -1.57
N ALA A 525 -33.32 -20.71 -0.77
CA ALA A 525 -32.29 -21.65 -1.22
C ALA A 525 -32.85 -23.02 -1.64
N ALA A 526 -34.00 -23.45 -1.12
CA ALA A 526 -34.58 -24.74 -1.47
C ALA A 526 -35.16 -24.74 -2.88
N THR A 527 -35.72 -23.61 -3.31
CA THR A 527 -36.31 -23.46 -4.65
C THR A 527 -35.41 -22.72 -5.63
N GLY A 528 -34.38 -22.01 -5.14
CA GLY A 528 -33.52 -21.12 -5.92
C GLY A 528 -34.25 -19.85 -6.36
N THR A 529 -35.25 -19.41 -5.59
CA THR A 529 -36.12 -18.28 -5.94
C THR A 529 -35.69 -17.02 -5.21
N ALA A 530 -35.51 -15.93 -5.94
CA ALA A 530 -35.27 -14.61 -5.38
C ALA A 530 -36.45 -13.68 -5.67
N VAL A 531 -36.76 -12.84 -4.69
CA VAL A 531 -37.79 -11.80 -4.81
C VAL A 531 -37.22 -10.49 -4.30
N CYS A 532 -37.34 -9.43 -5.10
CA CYS A 532 -37.10 -8.05 -4.66
C CYS A 532 -38.37 -7.21 -4.81
N SER A 533 -38.59 -6.25 -3.90
CA SER A 533 -39.79 -5.41 -3.84
C SER A 533 -39.47 -4.00 -3.35
N ASN A 534 -40.24 -3.01 -3.82
CA ASN A 534 -40.24 -1.63 -3.32
C ASN A 534 -41.55 -1.28 -2.57
N GLY A 535 -42.39 -2.29 -2.31
CA GLY A 535 -43.69 -2.16 -1.65
C GLY A 535 -44.88 -1.96 -2.60
N ALA A 536 -44.64 -1.44 -3.81
CA ALA A 536 -45.67 -1.31 -4.86
C ALA A 536 -45.54 -2.40 -5.93
N GLU A 537 -44.30 -2.73 -6.29
CA GLU A 537 -43.97 -3.71 -7.32
C GLU A 537 -42.98 -4.74 -6.77
N SER A 538 -43.07 -5.95 -7.32
CA SER A 538 -42.14 -7.04 -7.01
C SER A 538 -41.62 -7.70 -8.27
N ILE A 539 -40.35 -8.09 -8.26
CA ILE A 539 -39.71 -8.88 -9.30
C ILE A 539 -39.31 -10.22 -8.70
N THR A 540 -39.70 -11.32 -9.34
CA THR A 540 -39.37 -12.69 -8.91
C THR A 540 -38.60 -13.40 -10.02
N VAL A 541 -37.46 -13.96 -9.67
CA VAL A 541 -36.63 -14.76 -10.59
C VAL A 541 -36.22 -16.07 -9.95
N ARG A 542 -35.83 -17.03 -10.78
CA ARG A 542 -35.38 -18.35 -10.31
C ARG A 542 -34.09 -18.76 -10.99
N VAL A 543 -33.14 -19.27 -10.21
CA VAL A 543 -31.85 -19.76 -10.70
C VAL A 543 -32.04 -20.78 -11.82
N GLY A 544 -31.34 -20.58 -12.93
CA GLY A 544 -31.38 -21.48 -14.09
C GLY A 544 -32.64 -21.38 -14.96
N ILE A 545 -33.57 -20.46 -14.67
CA ILE A 545 -34.83 -20.29 -15.41
C ILE A 545 -34.83 -18.94 -16.12
N THR A 546 -35.13 -18.94 -17.43
CA THR A 546 -35.16 -17.74 -18.29
C THR A 546 -36.50 -16.99 -18.25
N GLN A 547 -37.40 -17.32 -17.32
CA GLN A 547 -38.64 -16.58 -17.10
C GLN A 547 -38.70 -16.01 -15.69
N GLY A 548 -38.93 -14.71 -15.60
CA GLY A 548 -39.20 -13.97 -14.38
C GLY A 548 -40.67 -13.55 -14.30
N GLN A 549 -41.12 -13.16 -13.12
CA GLN A 549 -42.44 -12.57 -12.88
C GLN A 549 -42.26 -11.14 -12.39
N VAL A 550 -43.01 -10.19 -12.94
CA VAL A 550 -42.97 -8.78 -12.57
C VAL A 550 -44.37 -8.36 -12.15
N SER A 551 -44.56 -7.74 -11.00
CA SER A 551 -45.89 -7.35 -10.52
C SER A 551 -46.67 -6.54 -11.57
N GLY A 552 -47.94 -6.91 -11.80
CA GLY A 552 -48.79 -6.25 -12.80
C GLY A 552 -48.43 -6.55 -14.26
N ARG A 553 -47.31 -7.22 -14.53
CA ARG A 553 -46.89 -7.72 -15.84
C ARG A 553 -46.85 -9.26 -15.79
N GLY A 554 -47.13 -9.93 -16.91
CA GLY A 554 -47.09 -11.39 -16.94
C GLY A 554 -45.66 -11.93 -16.78
N PRO A 555 -45.44 -13.23 -17.10
CA PRO A 555 -44.09 -13.76 -17.23
C PRO A 555 -43.26 -12.94 -18.24
N VAL A 556 -42.07 -12.50 -17.85
CA VAL A 556 -41.13 -11.76 -18.70
C VAL A 556 -39.92 -12.64 -19.00
N SER A 557 -39.51 -12.69 -20.26
CA SER A 557 -38.38 -13.53 -20.71
C SER A 557 -37.05 -12.83 -20.45
N MET A 558 -36.05 -13.61 -20.06
CA MET A 558 -34.66 -13.20 -19.92
C MET A 558 -33.81 -13.80 -21.05
N ALA A 559 -32.79 -13.08 -21.51
CA ALA A 559 -31.86 -13.56 -22.52
C ALA A 559 -30.99 -14.74 -22.02
N VAL A 560 -30.57 -14.67 -20.75
CA VAL A 560 -29.87 -15.74 -20.03
C VAL A 560 -30.51 -15.90 -18.64
N PRO A 561 -30.50 -17.11 -18.05
CA PRO A 561 -31.10 -17.30 -16.73
C PRO A 561 -30.26 -16.61 -15.64
N PRO A 562 -30.86 -16.30 -14.47
CA PRO A 562 -30.11 -15.94 -13.28
C PRO A 562 -29.19 -17.09 -12.84
N GLU A 563 -28.01 -16.75 -12.34
CA GLU A 563 -26.96 -17.70 -11.99
C GLU A 563 -26.43 -17.47 -10.58
N LEU A 564 -26.24 -18.56 -9.83
CA LEU A 564 -25.61 -18.49 -8.52
C LEU A 564 -24.09 -18.69 -8.69
N VAL A 565 -23.31 -17.68 -8.31
CA VAL A 565 -21.84 -17.69 -8.35
C VAL A 565 -21.34 -17.57 -6.92
N GLY A 566 -20.74 -18.64 -6.40
CA GLY A 566 -20.39 -18.71 -4.99
C GLY A 566 -21.65 -18.56 -4.13
N TRP A 567 -21.75 -17.47 -3.37
CA TRP A 567 -22.90 -17.14 -2.54
C TRP A 567 -23.77 -16.00 -3.09
N LYS A 568 -23.43 -15.44 -4.26
CA LYS A 568 -24.17 -14.32 -4.88
C LYS A 568 -25.01 -14.77 -6.07
N LEU A 569 -26.24 -14.27 -6.12
CA LEU A 569 -27.14 -14.45 -7.25
C LEU A 569 -26.94 -13.32 -8.25
N TYR A 570 -26.58 -13.67 -9.48
CA TYR A 570 -26.44 -12.75 -10.60
C TYR A 570 -27.69 -12.80 -11.49
N VAL A 571 -28.15 -11.64 -11.93
CA VAL A 571 -29.33 -11.46 -12.81
C VAL A 571 -28.94 -10.62 -14.03
N PRO A 572 -29.55 -10.83 -15.21
CA PRO A 572 -29.30 -9.95 -16.36
C PRO A 572 -29.73 -8.52 -16.05
N VAL A 573 -28.83 -7.55 -16.22
CA VAL A 573 -29.11 -6.13 -15.90
C VAL A 573 -30.29 -5.62 -16.71
N ARG A 574 -30.30 -5.87 -18.03
CA ARG A 574 -31.39 -5.46 -18.92
C ARG A 574 -32.77 -6.00 -18.52
N PHE A 575 -32.83 -7.21 -17.96
CA PHE A 575 -34.10 -7.72 -17.46
C PHE A 575 -34.63 -6.87 -16.29
N MET A 576 -33.75 -6.45 -15.38
CA MET A 576 -34.14 -5.59 -14.25
C MET A 576 -34.54 -4.19 -14.73
N VAL A 577 -33.83 -3.63 -15.71
CA VAL A 577 -34.18 -2.37 -16.39
C VAL A 577 -35.57 -2.45 -17.02
N ASP A 578 -35.82 -3.47 -17.85
CA ASP A 578 -37.12 -3.69 -18.50
C ASP A 578 -38.24 -3.88 -17.46
N ALA A 579 -37.95 -4.63 -16.40
CA ALA A 579 -38.90 -4.89 -15.32
C ALA A 579 -39.29 -3.62 -14.57
N ALA A 580 -38.31 -2.72 -14.33
CA ALA A 580 -38.53 -1.40 -13.74
C ALA A 580 -39.10 -0.36 -14.71
N GLY A 581 -39.21 -0.68 -16.01
CA GLY A 581 -39.75 0.22 -17.02
C GLY A 581 -38.81 1.37 -17.39
N LEU A 582 -37.50 1.15 -17.29
CA LEU A 582 -36.47 2.10 -17.66
C LEU A 582 -36.00 1.88 -19.10
N GLU A 583 -35.29 2.86 -19.68
CA GLU A 583 -34.69 2.75 -21.01
C GLU A 583 -33.18 2.53 -20.90
N ASP A 584 -32.59 1.72 -21.79
CA ASP A 584 -31.14 1.48 -21.82
C ASP A 584 -30.49 1.69 -23.19
N VAL A 585 -29.25 2.18 -23.18
CA VAL A 585 -28.38 2.33 -24.34
C VAL A 585 -26.98 1.81 -23.99
N TRP A 586 -26.44 0.94 -24.84
CA TRP A 586 -25.07 0.46 -24.70
C TRP A 586 -24.10 1.39 -25.43
N ASP A 587 -23.09 1.88 -24.71
CA ASP A 587 -21.95 2.62 -25.23
C ASP A 587 -20.71 1.71 -25.26
N ALA A 588 -20.24 1.41 -26.47
CA ALA A 588 -19.08 0.55 -26.67
C ALA A 588 -17.74 1.25 -26.47
N GLU A 589 -17.69 2.58 -26.56
CA GLU A 589 -16.46 3.36 -26.35
C GLU A 589 -16.19 3.49 -24.85
N GLU A 590 -17.22 3.75 -24.06
CA GLU A 590 -17.13 3.84 -22.60
C GLU A 590 -17.27 2.48 -21.89
N ASN A 591 -17.63 1.42 -22.62
CA ASN A 591 -17.98 0.08 -22.09
C ASN A 591 -19.09 0.16 -21.03
N THR A 592 -20.07 1.04 -21.25
CA THR A 592 -21.09 1.44 -20.28
C THR A 592 -22.49 1.17 -20.79
N LEU A 593 -23.34 0.57 -19.94
CA LEU A 593 -24.78 0.53 -20.12
C LEU A 593 -25.41 1.75 -19.45
N TRP A 594 -25.84 2.73 -20.26
CA TRP A 594 -26.56 3.90 -19.79
C TRP A 594 -28.03 3.58 -19.65
N ILE A 595 -28.59 3.87 -18.48
CA ILE A 595 -30.00 3.70 -18.14
C ILE A 595 -30.57 5.08 -17.85
N THR A 596 -31.76 5.36 -18.38
CA THR A 596 -32.45 6.64 -18.16
C THR A 596 -33.86 6.42 -17.65
N THR A 597 -34.25 7.23 -16.66
CA THR A 597 -35.64 7.32 -16.23
C THR A 597 -36.44 8.11 -17.28
N PRO A 598 -37.57 7.56 -17.79
CA PRO A 598 -38.40 8.29 -18.75
C PRO A 598 -38.92 9.61 -18.17
N GLU A 599 -38.89 10.71 -18.94
CA GLU A 599 -39.50 11.97 -18.52
C GLU A 599 -40.99 11.76 -18.20
N GLN A 600 -41.42 12.15 -17.00
CA GLN A 600 -42.84 12.15 -16.64
C GLN A 600 -43.56 13.24 -17.45
N THR A 601 -44.32 12.84 -18.48
CA THR A 601 -45.25 13.71 -19.20
C THR A 601 -46.52 14.04 -18.43
#